data_AF-A0A512DB04-F1
#
_entry.id   AF-A0A512DB04-F1
#
_cell.length_a   1.000
_cell.length_b   1.000
_cell.length_c   1.000
_cell.angle_alpha   90.00
_cell.angle_beta   90.00
_cell.angle_gamma   90.00
#
_symmetry.space_group_name_H-M   'P 1'
#
loop_
_entity.id
_entity.type
_entity.pdbx_description
1 polymer ?
#
loop_
_entity_poly.entity_id
_entity_poly.type
_entity_poly.pdbx_seq_one_letter_code
_entity_poly.pdbx_strand_id
1 'polypeptide(L)'
;MAGPTDWVSGERVFAPPKGVLDVDWLVPALLEALPGVTPAEARSALAAAWTDHRSARVPDRGDPLRARAADVVAAAVQAFGA
;
A
#
# COMPACT_ATOMS: atom_id res chain seq x y z
N MET A 1 -11.14 30.66 -21.55
CA MET A 1 -10.96 29.47 -22.42
C MET A 1 -9.75 28.72 -21.91
N ALA A 2 -9.98 27.64 -21.17
CA ALA A 2 -8.98 26.71 -20.66
C ALA A 2 -8.60 25.75 -21.81
N GLY A 3 -7.30 25.60 -22.08
CA GLY A 3 -6.78 24.74 -23.15
C GLY A 3 -6.62 23.30 -22.68
N PRO A 4 -6.53 22.30 -23.57
CA PRO A 4 -6.42 20.88 -23.23
C PRO A 4 -5.06 20.49 -22.59
N THR A 5 -4.35 21.46 -22.03
CA THR A 5 -3.01 21.33 -21.43
C THR A 5 -2.94 22.12 -20.12
N ASP A 6 -4.09 22.39 -19.50
CA ASP A 6 -4.14 22.84 -18.11
C ASP A 6 -3.74 21.67 -17.21
N TRP A 7 -2.43 21.47 -17.11
CA TRP A 7 -1.79 20.69 -16.07
C TRP A 7 -2.10 21.37 -14.75
N VAL A 8 -3.20 20.96 -14.11
CA VAL A 8 -3.38 21.22 -12.69
C VAL A 8 -2.21 20.57 -12.00
N SER A 9 -1.38 21.39 -11.35
CA SER A 9 -0.33 20.96 -10.43
C SER A 9 -0.96 20.28 -9.20
N GLY A 10 -1.63 19.15 -9.42
CA GLY A 10 -1.87 18.15 -8.40
C GLY A 10 -0.56 17.43 -8.22
N GLU A 11 0.21 17.90 -7.25
CA GLU A 11 1.41 17.29 -6.72
C GLU A 11 1.31 15.75 -6.84
N ARG A 12 2.06 15.14 -7.77
CA ARG A 12 2.35 13.71 -7.70
C ARG A 12 3.26 13.58 -6.49
N VAL A 13 2.66 13.52 -5.32
CA VAL A 13 3.37 13.39 -4.06
C VAL A 13 4.11 12.05 -4.16
N PHE A 14 5.42 12.08 -4.40
CA PHE A 14 6.27 10.88 -4.46
C PHE A 14 6.54 10.29 -3.08
N ALA A 15 5.94 10.86 -2.04
CA ALA A 15 5.98 10.40 -0.66
C ALA A 15 4.56 10.43 -0.10
N PRO A 16 4.12 9.44 0.69
CA PRO A 16 2.82 9.52 1.32
C PRO A 16 2.82 10.76 2.24
N PRO A 17 1.73 11.55 2.30
CA PRO A 17 1.64 12.61 3.28
C PRO A 17 1.89 12.01 4.68
N LYS A 18 2.74 12.66 5.49
CA LYS A 18 3.15 12.17 6.80
C LYS A 18 1.94 11.64 7.58
N GLY A 19 1.91 10.33 7.83
CA GLY A 19 0.85 9.65 8.59
C GLY A 19 -0.22 8.91 7.79
N VAL A 20 -0.24 8.97 6.46
CA VAL A 20 -1.20 8.18 5.64
C VAL A 20 -0.45 7.37 4.59
N LEU A 21 -0.25 6.07 4.86
CA LEU A 21 0.23 5.11 3.87
C LEU A 21 -0.85 4.88 2.82
N ASP A 22 -0.55 5.16 1.55
CA ASP A 22 -1.37 4.73 0.42
C ASP A 22 -1.01 3.28 0.05
N VAL A 23 -1.94 2.36 0.33
CA VAL A 23 -1.75 0.93 0.08
C VAL A 23 -1.64 0.60 -1.41
N ASP A 24 -2.17 1.45 -2.29
CA ASP A 24 -2.08 1.23 -3.74
C ASP A 24 -0.63 1.31 -4.24
N TRP A 25 0.24 2.03 -3.54
CA TRP A 25 1.67 2.11 -3.89
C TRP A 25 2.44 0.83 -3.59
N LEU A 26 1.87 -0.01 -2.72
CA LEU A 26 2.48 -1.27 -2.30
C LEU A 26 2.02 -2.47 -3.15
N VAL A 27 1.00 -2.29 -3.99
CA VAL A 27 0.45 -3.36 -4.85
C VAL A 27 1.53 -3.98 -5.76
N PRO A 28 2.40 -3.21 -6.47
CA PRO A 28 3.43 -3.80 -7.30
C PRO A 28 4.39 -4.71 -6.52
N ALA A 29 4.83 -4.28 -5.34
CA ALA A 29 5.74 -5.06 -4.49
C ALA A 29 5.13 -6.38 -4.02
N LEU A 30 3.82 -6.42 -3.81
CA LEU A 30 3.10 -7.64 -3.44
C LEU A 30 2.93 -8.59 -4.65
N LEU A 31 2.63 -8.04 -5.84
CA LEU A 31 2.49 -8.82 -7.07
C LEU A 31 3.82 -9.42 -7.54
N GLU A 32 4.94 -8.71 -7.37
CA GLU A 32 6.29 -9.23 -7.62
C GLU A 32 6.63 -10.45 -6.73
N ALA A 33 6.17 -10.42 -5.48
CA ALA A 33 6.37 -11.53 -4.54
C ALA A 33 5.39 -12.69 -4.76
N LEU A 34 4.20 -12.43 -5.31
CA LEU A 34 3.12 -13.40 -5.48
C LEU A 34 2.51 -13.27 -6.89
N PRO A 35 3.12 -13.89 -7.92
CA PRO A 35 2.69 -13.71 -9.32
C PRO A 35 1.32 -14.30 -9.65
N GLY A 36 0.72 -15.09 -8.75
CA GLY A 36 -0.63 -15.65 -8.91
C GLY A 36 -1.75 -14.80 -8.32
N VAL A 37 -1.43 -13.66 -7.71
CA VAL A 37 -2.39 -12.79 -7.03
C VAL A 37 -2.85 -11.70 -7.99
N THR A 38 -4.13 -11.35 -7.95
CA THR A 38 -4.66 -10.24 -8.74
C THR A 38 -4.41 -8.89 -8.05
N PRO A 39 -4.35 -7.78 -8.80
CA PRO A 39 -4.22 -6.45 -8.20
C PRO A 39 -5.32 -6.13 -7.16
N ALA A 40 -6.54 -6.65 -7.37
CA ALA A 40 -7.65 -6.46 -6.46
C ALA A 40 -7.45 -7.21 -5.12
N GLU A 41 -7.00 -8.46 -5.18
CA GLU A 41 -6.66 -9.25 -3.99
C GLU A 41 -5.47 -8.65 -3.23
N ALA A 42 -4.44 -8.21 -3.96
CA ALA A 42 -3.29 -7.52 -3.39
C ALA A 42 -3.72 -6.26 -2.63
N ARG A 43 -4.55 -5.40 -3.25
CA ARG A 43 -5.09 -4.19 -2.62
C ARG A 43 -5.90 -4.51 -1.37
N SER A 44 -6.77 -5.52 -1.44
CA SER A 44 -7.57 -5.96 -0.30
C SER A 44 -6.71 -6.44 0.87
N ALA A 45 -5.68 -7.25 0.59
CA ALA A 45 -4.75 -7.75 1.60
C ALA A 45 -3.92 -6.63 2.23
N LEU A 46 -3.43 -5.67 1.43
CA LEU A 46 -2.68 -4.51 1.93
C LEU A 46 -3.55 -3.58 2.79
N ALA A 47 -4.81 -3.35 2.39
CA ALA A 47 -5.76 -2.58 3.19
C ALA A 47 -6.07 -3.24 4.54
N ALA A 48 -6.22 -4.56 4.55
CA ALA A 48 -6.38 -5.33 5.79
C ALA A 48 -5.13 -5.23 6.68
N ALA A 49 -3.95 -5.46 6.11
CA ALA A 49 -2.68 -5.37 6.83
C ALA A 49 -2.43 -3.97 7.43
N TRP A 50 -2.75 -2.91 6.69
CA TRP A 50 -2.67 -1.54 7.19
C TRP A 50 -3.66 -1.26 8.33
N THR A 51 -4.86 -1.82 8.25
CA THR A 51 -5.87 -1.71 9.32
C THR A 51 -5.42 -2.45 10.57
N ASP A 52 -4.86 -3.65 10.43
CA ASP A 52 -4.30 -4.42 11.55
C ASP A 52 -3.14 -3.68 12.19
N HIS A 53 -2.23 -3.13 11.38
CA HIS A 53 -1.12 -2.31 11.86
C HIS A 53 -1.59 -1.10 12.69
N ARG A 54 -2.54 -0.30 12.16
CA ARG A 54 -3.09 0.86 12.88
C ARG A 54 -3.86 0.48 14.14
N SER A 55 -4.41 -0.73 14.19
CA SER A 55 -5.16 -1.25 15.34
C SER A 55 -4.28 -2.01 16.33
N ALA A 56 -2.96 -2.07 16.11
CA ALA A 56 -2.01 -2.92 16.83
C ALA A 56 -2.45 -4.40 16.93
N ARG A 57 -3.17 -4.88 15.93
CA ARG A 57 -3.60 -6.28 15.82
C ARG A 57 -2.48 -7.11 15.21
N VAL A 58 -2.36 -8.35 15.69
CA VAL A 58 -1.45 -9.32 15.10
C VAL A 58 -2.07 -9.80 13.78
N PRO A 59 -1.36 -9.66 12.64
CA PRO A 59 -1.87 -10.12 11.35
C PRO A 59 -1.98 -11.64 11.33
N ASP A 60 -3.03 -12.15 10.70
CA ASP A 60 -3.18 -13.58 10.42
C ASP A 60 -2.13 -14.03 9.39
N ARG A 61 -1.28 -14.98 9.78
CA ARG A 61 -0.20 -15.53 8.96
C ARG A 61 -0.50 -16.92 8.38
N GLY A 62 -1.71 -17.44 8.57
CA GLY A 62 -2.13 -18.72 7.97
C GLY A 62 -2.29 -18.64 6.45
N ASP A 63 -2.52 -17.43 5.91
CA ASP A 63 -2.63 -17.15 4.49
C ASP A 63 -1.33 -16.49 3.96
N PRO A 64 -0.66 -17.06 2.95
CA PRO A 64 0.55 -16.50 2.37
C PRO A 64 0.41 -15.06 1.84
N LEU A 65 -0.74 -14.71 1.27
CA LEU A 65 -1.03 -13.36 0.79
C LEU A 65 -1.12 -12.37 1.95
N ARG A 66 -1.83 -12.75 3.03
CA ARG A 66 -1.94 -11.90 4.23
C ARG A 66 -0.61 -11.73 4.94
N ALA A 67 0.16 -12.81 5.09
CA ALA A 67 1.49 -12.78 5.67
C ALA A 67 2.39 -11.82 4.89
N ARG A 68 2.40 -11.93 3.55
CA ARG A 68 3.26 -11.08 2.72
C ARG A 68 2.80 -9.62 2.72
N ALA A 69 1.50 -9.36 2.66
CA ALA A 69 0.98 -8.00 2.76
C ALA A 69 1.36 -7.34 4.10
N ALA A 70 1.33 -8.09 5.20
CA ALA A 70 1.78 -7.60 6.51
C ALA A 70 3.27 -7.22 6.52
N ASP A 71 4.13 -8.05 5.92
CA ASP A 71 5.57 -7.76 5.82
C ASP A 71 5.84 -6.50 4.99
N VAL A 72 5.13 -6.33 3.86
CA VAL A 72 5.28 -5.16 2.98
C VAL A 72 4.83 -3.88 3.69
N VAL A 73 3.70 -3.92 4.41
CA VAL A 73 3.23 -2.78 5.21
C VAL A 73 4.21 -2.45 6.34
N ALA A 74 4.72 -3.45 7.06
CA ALA A 74 5.69 -3.23 8.13
C ALA A 74 6.98 -2.56 7.62
N ALA A 75 7.50 -3.04 6.48
CA ALA A 75 8.68 -2.45 5.84
C ALA A 75 8.42 -1.00 5.39
N ALA A 76 7.25 -0.73 4.79
CA ALA A 76 6.88 0.62 4.38
C ALA A 76 6.77 1.58 5.57
N VAL A 77 6.17 1.14 6.68
CA VAL A 77 6.08 1.95 7.91
C VAL A 77 7.46 2.26 8.48
N GLN A 78 8.36 1.27 8.50
CA GLN A 78 9.74 1.50 8.95
C GLN A 78 10.50 2.49 8.05
N ALA A 79 10.27 2.44 6.74
CA ALA A 79 10.96 3.30 5.78
C ALA A 79 10.43 4.73 5.75
N PHE A 80 9.12 4.93 5.97
CA PHE A 80 8.44 6.21 5.73
C PHE A 80 7.73 6.81 6.95
N GLY A 81 7.70 6.13 8.09
CA GLY A 81 6.97 6.53 9.29
C GLY A 81 7.62 7.61 10.18
N ALA A 82 8.55 8.42 9.65
CA ALA A 82 9.28 9.47 10.40
C ALA A 82 8.70 10.88 10.24
#